data_AF-A0A820Q204-F1
#
_entry.id   AF-A0A820Q204-F1
#
_cell.length_a   1.000
_cell.length_b   1.000
_cell.length_c   1.000
_cell.angle_alpha   90.00
_cell.angle_beta   90.00
_cell.angle_gamma   90.00
#
_symmetry.space_group_name_H-M   'P 1'
#
loop_
_entity.id
_entity.type
_entity.pdbx_description
1 polymer ?
#
loop_
_entity_poly.entity_id
_entity_poly.type
_entity_poly.pdbx_seq_one_letter_code
_entity_poly.pdbx_strand_id
1 'polypeptide(L)'
;ARRIGASFSAANAIFDLFDRIPTINNGSNKGQELTNFRGETDFNQAKFVYPSRPAVLVLNKLQLSIKSGQRIALVGSSGCGKSTIVQLLERFYDVSHGEL
;
A
#
# COMPACT_ATOMS: atom_id res chain seq x y z
N ALA A 1 -30.19 -29.80 -11.18
CA ALA A 1 -28.80 -30.00 -10.73
C ALA A 1 -27.88 -28.82 -11.09
N ARG A 2 -27.60 -28.53 -12.38
CA ARG A 2 -26.59 -27.52 -12.81
C ARG A 2 -26.86 -26.07 -12.34
N ARG A 3 -28.13 -25.65 -12.31
CA ARG A 3 -28.56 -24.31 -11.83
C ARG A 3 -28.34 -24.11 -10.33
N ILE A 4 -28.60 -25.14 -9.53
CA ILE A 4 -28.42 -25.09 -8.07
C ILE A 4 -26.92 -25.00 -7.72
N GLY A 5 -26.06 -25.73 -8.45
CA GLY A 5 -24.61 -25.65 -8.26
C GLY A 5 -24.03 -24.27 -8.56
N ALA A 6 -24.49 -23.60 -9.62
CA ALA A 6 -24.06 -22.23 -9.95
C ALA A 6 -24.48 -21.22 -8.87
N SER A 7 -25.72 -21.30 -8.38
CA SER A 7 -26.20 -20.45 -7.28
C SER A 7 -25.40 -20.63 -6.00
N PHE A 8 -25.06 -21.88 -5.65
CA PHE A 8 -24.25 -22.17 -4.45
C PHE A 8 -22.82 -21.63 -4.59
N SER A 9 -22.20 -21.80 -5.76
CA SER A 9 -20.87 -21.25 -6.04
C SER A 9 -20.85 -19.72 -5.96
N ALA A 10 -21.89 -19.05 -6.45
CA ALA A 10 -22.00 -17.60 -6.36
C ALA A 10 -22.20 -17.13 -4.90
N ALA A 11 -23.03 -17.84 -4.13
CA ALA A 11 -23.23 -17.55 -2.72
C ALA A 11 -21.91 -17.69 -1.93
N ASN A 12 -21.14 -18.75 -2.16
CA ASN A 12 -19.83 -18.93 -1.51
C ASN A 12 -18.87 -17.79 -1.82
N ALA A 13 -18.77 -17.34 -3.08
CA ALA A 13 -17.92 -16.21 -3.45
C ALA A 13 -18.32 -14.90 -2.74
N ILE A 14 -19.62 -14.70 -2.48
CA ILE A 14 -20.12 -13.55 -1.71
C ILE A 14 -19.72 -13.68 -0.24
N PHE A 15 -19.90 -14.85 0.37
CA PHE A 15 -19.48 -15.09 1.76
C PHE A 15 -17.97 -14.93 1.94
N ASP A 16 -17.17 -15.48 1.03
CA ASP A 16 -15.71 -15.31 1.02
C ASP A 16 -15.30 -13.82 0.97
N LEU A 17 -16.07 -12.99 0.26
CA LEU A 17 -15.82 -11.54 0.20
C LEU A 17 -16.16 -10.85 1.52
N PHE A 18 -17.27 -11.22 2.17
CA PHE A 18 -17.68 -10.65 3.46
C PHE A 18 -16.74 -11.04 4.60
N ASP A 19 -16.25 -12.28 4.60
CA ASP A 19 -15.35 -12.81 5.64
C ASP A 19 -13.90 -12.34 5.45
N ARG A 20 -13.57 -11.71 4.31
CA ARG A 20 -12.23 -11.23 4.01
C ARG A 20 -11.83 -10.07 4.93
N ILE A 21 -10.77 -10.27 5.69
CA ILE A 21 -10.13 -9.21 6.48
C ILE A 21 -8.98 -8.58 5.67
N PRO A 22 -9.03 -7.28 5.33
CA PRO A 22 -7.93 -6.61 4.64
C PRO A 22 -6.75 -6.35 5.60
N THR A 23 -5.53 -6.36 5.07
CA THR A 23 -4.32 -6.04 5.83
C THR A 23 -4.32 -4.59 6.32
N ILE A 24 -4.75 -3.68 5.45
CA ILE A 24 -4.94 -2.25 5.75
C ILE A 24 -6.44 -2.01 5.89
N ASN A 25 -6.90 -1.81 7.13
CA ASN A 25 -8.32 -1.71 7.45
C ASN A 25 -8.74 -0.25 7.71
N ASN A 26 -9.34 0.36 6.70
CA ASN A 26 -9.84 1.75 6.76
C ASN A 26 -11.02 1.95 7.73
N GLY A 27 -11.72 0.88 8.11
CA GLY A 27 -12.83 0.95 9.07
C GLY A 27 -12.38 0.78 10.53
N SER A 28 -11.10 0.56 10.77
CA SER A 28 -10.59 0.40 12.13
C SER A 28 -10.28 1.76 12.76
N ASN A 29 -10.80 2.02 13.97
CA ASN A 29 -10.39 3.16 14.80
C ASN A 29 -9.08 2.88 15.57
N LYS A 30 -8.27 1.95 15.05
CA LYS A 30 -6.98 1.58 15.63
C LYS A 30 -5.90 2.43 14.99
N GLY A 31 -5.19 3.18 15.80
CA GLY A 31 -4.14 4.08 15.34
C GLY A 31 -3.95 5.22 16.31
N GLN A 32 -2.93 6.03 16.07
CA GLN A 32 -2.69 7.24 16.84
C GLN A 32 -3.22 8.43 16.05
N GLU A 33 -4.15 9.19 16.64
CA GLU A 33 -4.47 10.51 16.15
C GLU A 33 -3.35 11.48 16.59
N LEU A 34 -2.67 12.06 15.62
CA LEU A 34 -1.57 12.98 15.87
C LEU A 34 -2.14 14.39 16.10
N THR A 35 -2.02 14.91 17.32
CA THR A 35 -2.47 16.27 17.67
C THR A 35 -1.58 17.36 17.06
N ASN A 36 -0.30 17.06 16.84
CA ASN A 36 0.70 17.98 16.30
C ASN A 36 1.49 17.31 15.17
N PHE A 37 0.92 17.27 13.96
CA PHE A 37 1.59 16.72 12.78
C PHE A 37 2.40 17.79 12.03
N ARG A 38 3.71 17.59 11.89
CA ARG A 38 4.60 18.51 11.17
C ARG A 38 4.79 18.15 9.69
N GLY A 39 4.43 16.95 9.26
CA GLY A 39 4.63 16.52 7.86
C GLY A 39 6.10 16.26 7.49
N GLU A 40 6.93 15.88 8.46
CA GLU A 40 8.24 15.31 8.18
C GLU A 40 8.08 13.83 7.81
N THR A 41 8.86 13.35 6.86
CA THR A 41 8.67 12.02 6.26
C THR A 41 10.01 11.43 5.84
N ASP A 42 10.26 10.19 6.24
CA ASP A 42 11.53 9.50 6.01
C ASP A 42 11.30 8.09 5.47
N PHE A 43 11.81 7.81 4.27
CA PHE A 43 12.00 6.45 3.80
C PHE A 43 13.39 5.97 4.20
N ASN A 44 13.46 4.85 4.91
CA ASN A 44 14.71 4.25 5.36
C ASN A 44 14.94 2.86 4.75
N GLN A 45 15.86 2.80 3.78
CA GLN A 45 16.20 1.57 3.04
C GLN A 45 14.96 0.83 2.50
N ALA A 46 13.90 1.56 2.15
CA ALA A 46 12.61 0.99 1.80
C ALA A 46 12.70 0.16 0.50
N LYS A 47 12.16 -1.06 0.54
CA LYS A 47 12.02 -1.93 -0.63
C LYS A 47 10.55 -2.24 -0.86
N PHE A 48 10.16 -2.34 -2.12
CA PHE A 48 8.77 -2.60 -2.46
C PHE A 48 8.61 -3.43 -3.74
N VAL A 49 7.69 -4.41 -3.67
CA VAL A 49 7.14 -5.16 -4.80
C VAL A 49 5.62 -5.03 -4.79
N TYR A 50 5.00 -4.89 -5.97
CA TYR A 50 3.55 -5.00 -6.04
C TYR A 50 3.11 -6.46 -5.86
N PRO A 51 2.07 -6.75 -5.04
CA PRO A 51 1.58 -8.12 -4.86
C PRO A 51 1.14 -8.81 -6.15
N SER A 52 0.66 -8.04 -7.14
CA SER A 52 0.27 -8.54 -8.46
C SER A 52 1.46 -8.94 -9.35
N ARG A 53 2.68 -8.50 -9.03
CA ARG A 53 3.92 -8.77 -9.78
C ARG A 53 5.11 -8.98 -8.82
N PRO A 54 5.11 -10.06 -8.03
CA PRO A 54 6.07 -10.25 -6.93
C PRO A 54 7.52 -10.44 -7.41
N ALA A 55 7.72 -10.84 -8.66
CA ALA A 55 9.06 -11.01 -9.24
C ALA A 55 9.76 -9.69 -9.62
N VAL A 56 9.05 -8.56 -9.59
CA VAL A 56 9.60 -7.26 -10.05
C VAL A 56 9.78 -6.33 -8.85
N LEU A 57 11.05 -6.10 -8.49
CA LEU A 57 11.42 -5.11 -7.47
C LEU A 57 11.28 -3.69 -8.03
N VAL A 58 10.35 -2.92 -7.48
CA VAL A 58 10.04 -1.55 -7.95
C VAL A 58 10.88 -0.51 -7.23
N LEU A 59 10.96 -0.60 -5.90
CA LEU A 59 11.84 0.22 -5.08
C LEU A 59 12.91 -0.67 -4.45
N ASN A 60 14.17 -0.27 -4.59
CA ASN A 60 15.30 -1.00 -4.04
C ASN A 60 16.12 -0.09 -3.12
N LYS A 61 15.92 -0.23 -1.80
CA LYS A 61 16.64 0.53 -0.77
C LYS A 61 16.49 2.05 -0.95
N LEU A 62 15.26 2.52 -1.16
CA LEU A 62 14.97 3.95 -1.23
C LEU A 62 15.33 4.62 0.11
N GLN A 63 16.14 5.68 0.03
CA GLN A 63 16.45 6.58 1.13
C GLN A 63 15.99 7.99 0.74
N LEU A 64 15.01 8.54 1.46
CA LEU A 64 14.45 9.85 1.15
C LEU A 64 13.96 10.53 2.42
N SER A 65 14.47 11.72 2.71
CA SER A 65 14.02 12.55 3.84
C SER A 65 13.39 13.83 3.31
N ILE A 66 12.17 14.11 3.75
CA ILE A 66 11.39 15.30 3.39
C ILE A 66 11.09 16.07 4.67
N LYS A 67 11.65 17.27 4.76
CA LYS A 67 11.45 18.15 5.92
C LYS A 67 10.07 18.80 5.86
N SER A 68 9.55 19.17 7.04
CA SER A 68 8.33 19.97 7.15
C SER A 68 8.40 21.23 6.28
N GLY A 69 7.37 21.43 5.44
CA GLY A 69 7.26 22.58 4.52
C GLY A 69 8.16 22.51 3.28
N GLN A 70 9.00 21.48 3.15
CA GLN A 70 9.83 21.27 1.97
C GLN A 70 8.97 20.81 0.78
N ARG A 71 9.26 21.34 -0.40
CA ARG A 71 8.74 20.81 -1.67
C ARG A 71 9.85 20.04 -2.37
N ILE A 72 9.52 18.84 -2.83
CA ILE A 72 10.41 18.01 -3.65
C ILE A 72 9.74 17.71 -4.99
N ALA A 73 10.54 17.39 -5.99
CA ALA A 73 10.08 16.87 -7.26
C ALA A 73 10.70 15.49 -7.49
N LEU A 74 9.86 14.50 -7.76
CA LEU A 74 10.31 13.16 -8.17
C LEU A 74 10.42 13.13 -9.69
N VAL A 75 11.64 12.97 -10.21
CA VAL A 75 11.93 12.93 -11.65
C VAL A 75 12.58 11.60 -12.03
N GLY A 76 12.32 11.13 -13.26
CA GLY A 76 12.87 9.87 -13.76
C GLY A 76 12.02 9.26 -14.87
N SER A 77 12.55 8.21 -15.50
CA SER A 77 11.89 7.48 -16.59
C SER A 77 10.55 6.86 -16.19
N SER A 78 9.71 6.53 -17.18
CA SER A 78 8.47 5.79 -16.93
C SER A 78 8.78 4.45 -16.25
N GLY A 79 7.99 4.06 -15.24
CA GLY A 79 8.16 2.80 -14.51
C GLY A 79 9.21 2.79 -13.38
N CYS A 80 9.92 3.89 -13.11
CA CYS A 80 10.97 3.93 -12.07
C CYS A 80 10.45 4.04 -10.62
N GLY A 81 9.15 3.89 -10.36
CA GLY A 81 8.58 3.89 -9.01
C GLY A 81 8.13 5.24 -8.43
N LYS A 82 8.11 6.34 -9.20
CA LYS A 82 7.68 7.67 -8.71
C LYS A 82 6.28 7.66 -8.10
N SER A 83 5.28 7.18 -8.85
CA SER A 83 3.90 7.07 -8.37
C SER A 83 3.76 6.06 -7.22
N THR A 84 4.63 5.06 -7.19
CA THR A 84 4.68 4.07 -6.10
C THR A 84 5.05 4.73 -4.77
N ILE A 85 5.98 5.69 -4.76
CA ILE A 85 6.32 6.46 -3.54
C ILE A 85 5.09 7.17 -2.98
N VAL A 86 4.29 7.80 -3.85
CA VAL A 86 3.04 8.48 -3.44
C VAL A 86 2.04 7.48 -2.87
N GLN A 87 1.85 6.33 -3.51
CA GLN A 87 0.95 5.28 -3.02
C GLN A 87 1.36 4.67 -1.67
N LEU A 88 2.67 4.64 -1.38
CA LEU A 88 3.18 4.22 -0.07
C LEU A 88 2.93 5.29 1.01
N LEU A 89 3.06 6.58 0.67
CA LEU A 89 2.71 7.68 1.58
C LEU A 89 1.23 7.71 1.93
N GLU A 90 0.37 7.43 0.95
CA GLU A 90 -1.08 7.27 1.15
C GLU A 90 -1.44 5.93 1.83
N ARG A 91 -0.42 5.09 2.10
CA ARG A 91 -0.53 3.77 2.72
C ARG A 91 -1.55 2.86 2.02
N PHE A 92 -1.57 2.89 0.69
CA PHE A 92 -2.30 1.88 -0.11
C PHE A 92 -1.59 0.52 -0.12
N TYR A 93 -0.29 0.53 0.15
CA TYR A 93 0.53 -0.65 0.34
C TYR A 93 1.49 -0.41 1.50
N ASP A 94 1.88 -1.48 2.18
CA ASP A 94 3.01 -1.46 3.10
C ASP A 94 4.31 -1.73 2.32
N VAL A 95 5.42 -1.16 2.81
CA VAL A 95 6.76 -1.49 2.29
C VAL A 95 7.06 -2.97 2.53
N SER A 96 7.76 -3.60 1.59
CA SER A 96 8.11 -5.01 1.72
C SER A 96 9.25 -5.23 2.70
N HIS A 97 10.20 -4.29 2.77
CA HIS A 97 11.29 -4.24 3.76
C HIS A 97 11.68 -2.78 4.00
N GLY A 98 12.39 -2.52 5.11
CA GLY A 98 12.74 -1.17 5.54
C GLY A 98 11.57 -0.49 6.22
N GLU A 99 11.63 0.83 6.32
CA GLU A 99 10.66 1.63 7.07
C GLU A 99 10.25 2.88 6.29
N LEU A 100 9.02 3.32 6.54
CA LEU A 100 8.43 4.60 6.18
C LEU A 100 7.81 5.21 7.45
#